data_AF-A0A928L6W2-F1
#
_entry.id   AF-A0A928L6W2-F1
#
_cell.length_a   1.000
_cell.length_b   1.000
_cell.length_c   1.000
_cell.angle_alpha   90.00
_cell.angle_beta   90.00
_cell.angle_gamma   90.00
#
_symmetry.space_group_name_H-M   'P 1'
#
loop_
_entity.id
_entity.type
_entity.pdbx_description
1 polymer ?
#
loop_
_entity_poly.entity_id
_entity_poly.type
_entity_poly.pdbx_seq_one_letter_code
_entity_poly.pdbx_strand_id
1 'polypeptide(L)'
;MGTSPTLCYLFPHIQTKGGYVVKESAQQKELRKRFCRLYLLLGNGEEAAVQAGVPPKEAAAYALMQLHSAPCRRMLHRLAGEEILSVRAMVMAGLSRLAFGKANDAVRLVFAEELPPPPLLDQLDLFHVSEIKRDKGGGVEVRLFDRQKAMERLLECANAMDSSAAANALLAAFAAPEEVHDEHTVTGSAKVLPQAEESDPLVAG
;
A
#
# COMPACT_ATOMS: atom_id res chain seq x y z
N MET A 1 -37.01 9.67 -13.31
CA MET A 1 -36.86 8.37 -12.62
C MET A 1 -35.42 8.29 -12.11
N GLY A 2 -35.18 8.78 -10.90
CA GLY A 2 -33.84 8.80 -10.31
C GLY A 2 -33.56 7.43 -9.68
N THR A 3 -32.60 6.70 -10.22
CA THR A 3 -32.07 5.51 -9.55
C THR A 3 -31.37 5.97 -8.28
N SER A 4 -31.80 5.44 -7.12
CA SER A 4 -31.13 5.70 -5.84
C SER A 4 -29.63 5.39 -5.97
N PRO A 5 -28.71 6.25 -5.49
CA PRO A 5 -27.27 6.02 -5.57
C PRO A 5 -26.83 4.68 -4.96
N THR A 6 -27.65 4.13 -4.06
CA THR A 6 -27.58 2.80 -3.43
C THR A 6 -27.54 1.62 -4.42
N LEU A 7 -28.19 1.74 -5.58
CA LEU A 7 -28.26 0.65 -6.56
C LEU A 7 -27.02 0.58 -7.46
N CYS A 8 -26.26 1.67 -7.60
CA CYS A 8 -25.10 1.72 -8.49
C CYS A 8 -23.91 0.87 -8.01
N TYR A 9 -23.82 0.61 -6.71
CA TYR A 9 -22.71 -0.11 -6.07
C TYR A 9 -23.01 -1.61 -5.89
N LEU A 10 -24.25 -1.96 -5.53
CA LEU A 10 -24.66 -3.33 -5.20
C LEU A 10 -25.17 -4.14 -6.40
N PHE A 11 -25.72 -3.47 -7.41
CA PHE A 11 -26.19 -4.11 -8.62
C PHE A 11 -25.54 -3.40 -9.82
N PRO A 12 -24.46 -3.94 -10.42
CA PRO A 12 -24.25 -3.65 -11.83
C PRO A 12 -25.53 -4.11 -12.50
N HIS A 13 -26.34 -3.21 -13.04
CA HIS A 13 -27.65 -3.54 -13.60
C HIS A 13 -27.53 -4.69 -14.61
N ILE A 14 -27.72 -5.93 -14.15
CA ILE A 14 -27.99 -7.08 -15.00
C ILE A 14 -29.49 -7.02 -15.25
N GLN A 15 -29.89 -6.13 -16.16
CA GLN A 15 -31.17 -6.29 -16.83
C GLN A 15 -30.96 -7.27 -17.97
N THR A 16 -31.21 -8.55 -17.70
CA THR A 16 -31.35 -9.57 -18.75
C THR A 16 -32.77 -9.50 -19.33
N LYS A 17 -32.99 -8.53 -20.24
CA LYS A 17 -33.94 -8.71 -21.33
C LYS A 17 -33.29 -8.20 -22.63
N GLY A 18 -32.71 -9.14 -23.37
CA GLY A 18 -32.11 -8.92 -24.69
C GLY A 18 -30.65 -8.49 -24.65
N GLY A 19 -29.73 -9.46 -24.68
CA GLY A 19 -28.42 -9.40 -25.38
C GLY A 19 -27.42 -8.25 -25.21
N TYR A 20 -27.69 -7.20 -24.44
CA TYR A 20 -26.78 -6.05 -24.30
C TYR A 20 -25.92 -6.20 -23.04
N VAL A 21 -24.63 -6.50 -23.22
CA VAL A 21 -23.62 -6.36 -22.17
C VAL A 21 -23.43 -4.87 -21.90
N VAL A 22 -24.05 -4.35 -20.83
CA VAL A 22 -23.85 -2.96 -20.41
C VAL A 22 -22.38 -2.78 -20.02
N LYS A 23 -21.68 -1.89 -20.73
CA LYS A 23 -20.28 -1.56 -20.44
C LYS A 23 -20.17 -0.89 -19.07
N GLU A 24 -19.24 -1.39 -18.25
CA GLU A 24 -18.89 -0.82 -16.95
C GLU A 24 -18.56 0.68 -17.07
N SER A 25 -19.17 1.51 -16.21
CA SER A 25 -18.97 2.97 -16.24
C SER A 25 -17.56 3.36 -15.81
N ALA A 26 -17.07 4.54 -16.23
CA ALA A 26 -15.75 5.04 -15.83
C ALA A 26 -15.62 5.16 -14.30
N GLN A 27 -16.71 5.57 -13.64
CA GLN A 27 -16.77 5.71 -12.18
C GLN A 27 -16.65 4.35 -11.46
N GLN A 28 -17.26 3.28 -12.00
CA GLN A 28 -17.13 1.93 -11.46
C GLN A 28 -15.71 1.37 -11.61
N LYS A 29 -15.04 1.67 -12.72
CA LYS A 29 -13.63 1.28 -12.92
C LYS A 29 -12.69 1.98 -11.94
N GLU A 30 -12.86 3.28 -11.75
CA GLU A 30 -12.05 4.06 -10.80
C GLU A 30 -12.30 3.61 -9.36
N LEU A 31 -13.56 3.39 -8.98
CA LEU A 31 -13.90 2.84 -7.67
C LEU A 31 -13.25 1.47 -7.45
N ARG A 32 -13.34 0.56 -8.43
CA ARG A 32 -12.72 -0.76 -8.36
C ARG A 32 -11.21 -0.65 -8.21
N LYS A 33 -10.57 0.28 -8.93
CA LYS A 33 -9.12 0.52 -8.83
C LYS A 33 -8.73 0.96 -7.44
N ARG A 34 -9.45 1.91 -6.84
CA ARG A 34 -9.24 2.36 -5.46
C ARG A 34 -9.45 1.22 -4.47
N PHE A 35 -10.57 0.49 -4.60
CA PHE A 35 -10.87 -0.69 -3.79
C PHE A 35 -9.74 -1.73 -3.85
N CYS A 36 -9.27 -2.11 -5.03
CA CYS A 36 -8.22 -3.12 -5.15
C CYS A 36 -6.89 -2.65 -4.51
N ARG A 37 -6.53 -1.37 -4.64
CA ARG A 37 -5.34 -0.80 -3.99
C ARG A 37 -5.46 -0.82 -2.48
N LEU A 38 -6.60 -0.37 -1.96
CA LEU A 38 -6.88 -0.34 -0.52
C LEU A 38 -7.02 -1.76 0.05
N TYR A 39 -7.60 -2.69 -0.70
CA TYR A 39 -7.72 -4.09 -0.27
C TYR A 39 -6.37 -4.77 -0.13
N LEU A 40 -5.46 -4.53 -1.07
CA LEU A 40 -4.08 -4.98 -0.93
C LEU A 40 -3.45 -4.30 0.30
N LEU A 41 -3.54 -2.98 0.43
CA LEU A 41 -2.91 -2.28 1.57
C LEU A 41 -3.44 -2.71 2.96
N LEU A 42 -4.75 -2.91 3.10
CA LEU A 42 -5.43 -3.10 4.38
C LEU A 42 -5.67 -4.57 4.73
N GLY A 43 -5.73 -5.47 3.73
CA GLY A 43 -6.07 -6.88 3.91
C GLY A 43 -7.53 -7.13 4.33
N ASN A 44 -8.36 -6.09 4.42
CA ASN A 44 -9.75 -6.15 4.84
C ASN A 44 -10.66 -5.62 3.71
N GLY A 45 -11.57 -6.45 3.22
CA GLY A 45 -12.47 -6.10 2.11
C GLY A 45 -13.47 -5.01 2.47
N GLU A 46 -14.05 -5.06 3.66
CA GLU A 46 -15.06 -4.10 4.09
C GLU A 46 -14.44 -2.72 4.34
N GLU A 47 -13.33 -2.67 5.08
CA GLU A 47 -12.60 -1.43 5.33
C GLU A 47 -12.08 -0.80 4.02
N ALA A 48 -11.55 -1.61 3.10
CA ALA A 48 -11.10 -1.15 1.79
C ALA A 48 -12.26 -0.59 0.95
N ALA A 49 -13.46 -1.16 1.05
CA ALA A 49 -14.63 -0.65 0.34
C ALA A 49 -15.08 0.70 0.93
N VAL A 50 -15.13 0.83 2.25
CA VAL A 50 -15.45 2.10 2.92
C VAL A 50 -14.45 3.19 2.51
N GLN A 51 -13.15 2.91 2.61
CA GLN A 51 -12.11 3.87 2.25
C GLN A 51 -12.10 4.18 0.73
N ALA A 52 -12.56 3.26 -0.12
CA ALA A 52 -12.72 3.52 -1.56
C ALA A 52 -13.90 4.45 -1.89
N GLY A 53 -14.78 4.71 -0.91
CA GLY A 53 -15.98 5.55 -1.05
C GLY A 53 -17.29 4.78 -1.18
N VAL A 54 -17.31 3.49 -0.83
CA VAL A 54 -18.55 2.71 -0.72
C VAL A 54 -19.22 3.02 0.62
N PRO A 55 -20.54 3.24 0.67
CA PRO A 55 -21.24 3.44 1.94
C PRO A 55 -21.01 2.26 2.91
N PRO A 56 -20.80 2.50 4.23
CA PRO A 56 -20.50 1.44 5.19
C PRO A 56 -21.48 0.28 5.19
N LYS A 57 -22.78 0.56 5.06
CA LYS A 57 -23.85 -0.45 5.02
C LYS A 57 -23.76 -1.39 3.80
N GLU A 58 -23.04 -1.00 2.76
CA GLU A 58 -22.92 -1.73 1.50
C GLU A 58 -21.51 -2.32 1.30
N ALA A 59 -20.55 -1.92 2.14
CA ALA A 59 -19.13 -2.20 1.98
C ALA A 59 -18.82 -3.69 1.97
N ALA A 60 -19.37 -4.46 2.93
CA ALA A 60 -19.18 -5.90 3.01
C ALA A 60 -19.71 -6.64 1.75
N ALA A 61 -20.92 -6.31 1.31
CA ALA A 61 -21.54 -6.93 0.14
C ALA A 61 -20.81 -6.54 -1.16
N TYR A 62 -20.41 -5.28 -1.30
CA TYR A 62 -19.58 -4.82 -2.41
C TYR A 62 -18.25 -5.57 -2.46
N ALA A 63 -17.54 -5.69 -1.33
CA ALA A 63 -16.27 -6.40 -1.25
C ALA A 63 -16.43 -7.87 -1.66
N LEU A 64 -17.44 -8.58 -1.13
CA LEU A 64 -17.72 -9.97 -1.47
C LEU A 64 -17.98 -10.14 -2.97
N MET A 65 -18.81 -9.28 -3.58
CA MET A 65 -19.12 -9.33 -5.00
C MET A 65 -17.87 -9.04 -5.85
N GLN A 66 -17.09 -8.02 -5.47
CA GLN A 66 -15.93 -7.60 -6.25
C GLN A 66 -14.82 -8.64 -6.19
N LEU A 67 -14.50 -9.21 -5.03
CA LEU A 67 -13.46 -10.24 -4.90
C LEU A 67 -13.80 -11.51 -5.72
N HIS A 68 -15.09 -11.82 -5.89
CA HIS A 68 -15.55 -12.90 -6.77
C HIS A 68 -15.66 -12.49 -8.26
N SER A 69 -15.43 -11.23 -8.61
CA SER A 69 -15.49 -10.77 -10.00
C SER A 69 -14.15 -10.97 -10.75
N ALA A 70 -14.23 -11.44 -11.99
CA ALA A 70 -13.05 -11.62 -12.85
C ALA A 70 -12.26 -10.31 -13.11
N PRO A 71 -12.89 -9.13 -13.29
CA PRO A 71 -12.16 -7.86 -13.45
C PRO A 71 -11.36 -7.48 -12.21
N CYS A 72 -11.90 -7.68 -11.00
CA CYS A 72 -11.19 -7.41 -9.75
C CYS A 72 -9.99 -8.36 -9.59
N ARG A 73 -10.17 -9.68 -9.80
CA ARG A 73 -9.08 -10.64 -9.72
C ARG A 73 -7.92 -10.31 -10.66
N ARG A 74 -8.21 -9.96 -11.92
CA ARG A 74 -7.18 -9.52 -12.88
C ARG A 74 -6.46 -8.25 -12.44
N MET A 75 -7.19 -7.30 -11.87
CA MET A 75 -6.60 -6.07 -11.39
C MET A 75 -5.75 -6.27 -10.14
N LEU A 76 -6.19 -7.12 -9.20
CA LEU A 76 -5.41 -7.52 -8.04
C LEU A 76 -4.10 -8.17 -8.48
N HIS A 77 -4.14 -9.09 -9.46
CA HIS A 77 -2.92 -9.70 -9.99
C HIS A 77 -1.98 -8.67 -10.63
N ARG A 78 -2.51 -7.70 -11.40
CA ARG A 78 -1.70 -6.63 -11.99
C ARG A 78 -1.07 -5.74 -10.93
N LEU A 79 -1.88 -5.29 -9.98
CA LEU A 79 -1.49 -4.36 -8.92
C LEU A 79 -0.51 -5.02 -7.94
N ALA A 80 -0.68 -6.30 -7.62
CA ALA A 80 0.26 -7.04 -6.77
C ALA A 80 1.65 -7.20 -7.41
N GLY A 81 1.75 -7.09 -8.73
CA GLY A 81 3.01 -7.01 -9.46
C GLY A 81 3.64 -5.62 -9.47
N GLU A 82 2.91 -4.57 -9.06
CA GLU A 82 3.51 -3.26 -8.76
C GLU A 82 4.29 -3.39 -7.43
N GLU A 83 5.57 -3.00 -7.40
CA GLU A 83 6.43 -3.17 -6.20
C GLU A 83 5.78 -2.62 -4.91
N ILE A 84 4.99 -1.55 -5.08
CA ILE A 84 4.25 -0.84 -4.03
C ILE A 84 3.23 -1.75 -3.30
N LEU A 85 2.72 -2.81 -3.93
CA LEU A 85 1.66 -3.68 -3.39
C LEU A 85 2.08 -5.15 -3.28
N SER A 86 3.38 -5.44 -3.32
CA SER A 86 3.89 -6.78 -3.04
C SER A 86 3.55 -7.23 -1.61
N VAL A 87 3.38 -8.55 -1.37
CA VAL A 87 3.18 -9.10 -0.01
C VAL A 87 4.26 -8.60 0.94
N ARG A 88 5.49 -8.46 0.44
CA ARG A 88 6.61 -7.88 1.17
C ARG A 88 6.35 -6.43 1.57
N ALA A 89 5.88 -5.58 0.66
CA ALA A 89 5.50 -4.20 0.96
C ALA A 89 4.36 -4.11 1.98
N MET A 90 3.36 -4.98 1.89
CA MET A 90 2.25 -5.06 2.85
C MET A 90 2.74 -5.44 4.26
N VAL A 91 3.61 -6.47 4.35
CA VAL A 91 4.22 -6.88 5.62
C VAL A 91 5.09 -5.77 6.21
N MET A 92 5.89 -5.09 5.39
CA MET A 92 6.70 -3.95 5.82
C MET A 92 5.84 -2.78 6.31
N ALA A 93 4.70 -2.51 5.66
CA ALA A 93 3.76 -1.47 6.10
C ALA A 93 3.15 -1.82 7.47
N GLY A 94 2.72 -3.07 7.66
CA GLY A 94 2.21 -3.55 8.94
C GLY A 94 3.25 -3.48 10.06
N LEU A 95 4.48 -3.95 9.82
CA LEU A 95 5.59 -3.85 10.76
C LEU A 95 5.94 -2.40 11.07
N SER A 96 5.92 -1.52 10.07
CA SER A 96 6.16 -0.08 10.25
C SER A 96 5.08 0.55 11.13
N ARG A 97 3.82 0.15 10.98
CA ARG A 97 2.73 0.61 11.86
C ARG A 97 2.92 0.12 13.29
N LEU A 98 3.36 -1.11 13.51
CA LEU A 98 3.71 -1.60 14.86
C LEU A 98 4.91 -0.84 15.47
N ALA A 99 5.95 -0.60 14.67
CA ALA A 99 7.19 0.07 15.08
C ALA A 99 7.01 1.57 15.38
N PHE A 100 6.29 2.29 14.53
CA PHE A 100 6.25 3.76 14.53
C PHE A 100 4.84 4.34 14.73
N GLY A 101 3.79 3.53 14.63
CA GLY A 101 2.41 3.96 14.79
C GLY A 101 2.04 4.29 16.24
N LYS A 102 1.03 5.16 16.40
CA LYS A 102 0.49 5.57 17.70
C LYS A 102 -0.44 4.49 18.24
N ALA A 103 -0.33 4.18 19.54
CA ALA A 103 -1.21 3.22 20.23
C ALA A 103 -2.25 3.94 21.11
N ASN A 104 -2.53 5.22 20.83
CA ASN A 104 -3.27 6.11 21.72
C ASN A 104 -4.72 5.66 21.91
N ASP A 105 -5.34 5.04 20.91
CA ASP A 105 -6.73 4.61 20.96
C ASP A 105 -6.92 3.42 21.92
N ALA A 106 -5.97 2.49 21.95
CA ALA A 106 -5.93 1.43 22.96
C ALA A 106 -5.79 2.01 24.38
N VAL A 107 -4.92 3.01 24.56
CA VAL A 107 -4.75 3.71 25.85
C VAL A 107 -6.04 4.42 26.26
N ARG A 108 -6.66 5.15 25.34
CA ARG A 108 -7.95 5.83 25.57
C ARG A 108 -9.03 4.85 25.99
N LEU A 109 -9.09 3.67 25.37
CA LEU A 109 -10.07 2.64 25.71
C LEU A 109 -9.86 2.08 27.12
N VAL A 110 -8.60 1.86 27.53
CA VAL A 110 -8.26 1.32 28.86
C VAL A 110 -8.57 2.32 29.98
N PHE A 111 -8.37 3.61 29.75
CA PHE A 111 -8.58 4.67 30.75
C PHE A 111 -9.93 5.38 30.64
N ALA A 112 -10.83 4.93 29.76
CA ALA A 112 -12.17 5.49 29.67
C ALA A 112 -13.01 5.10 30.90
N GLU A 113 -13.63 6.08 31.55
CA GLU A 113 -14.54 5.84 32.69
C GLU A 113 -15.80 5.09 32.24
N GLU A 114 -16.30 5.41 31.05
CA GLU A 114 -17.41 4.75 30.39
C GLU A 114 -16.99 4.26 29.01
N LEU A 115 -17.54 3.11 28.59
CA LEU A 115 -17.24 2.59 27.26
C LEU A 115 -17.78 3.56 26.19
N PRO A 116 -16.97 3.95 25.19
CA PRO A 116 -17.43 4.80 24.10
C PRO A 116 -18.69 4.22 23.44
N PRO A 117 -19.58 5.07 22.89
CA PRO A 117 -20.74 4.59 22.17
C PRO A 117 -20.31 3.76 20.94
N PRO A 118 -21.10 2.75 20.51
CA PRO A 118 -20.70 1.83 19.45
C PRO A 118 -20.14 2.48 18.17
N PRO A 119 -20.71 3.58 17.64
CA PRO A 119 -20.17 4.22 16.44
C PRO A 119 -18.75 4.79 16.62
N LEU A 120 -18.37 5.16 17.84
CA LEU A 120 -17.03 5.65 18.16
C LEU A 120 -16.06 4.48 18.42
N LEU A 121 -16.54 3.38 19.00
CA LEU A 121 -15.76 2.14 19.15
C LEU A 121 -15.32 1.60 17.79
N ASP A 122 -16.21 1.60 16.80
CA ASP A 122 -15.92 1.12 15.43
C ASP A 122 -14.83 1.94 14.71
N GLN A 123 -14.51 3.13 15.22
CA GLN A 123 -13.51 4.04 14.65
C GLN A 123 -12.15 3.98 15.34
N LEU A 124 -12.02 3.25 16.46
CA LEU A 124 -10.77 3.18 17.20
C LEU A 124 -9.72 2.35 16.45
N ASP A 125 -8.50 2.88 16.36
CA ASP A 125 -7.34 2.15 15.86
C ASP A 125 -6.77 1.23 16.93
N LEU A 126 -7.20 -0.03 16.93
CA LEU A 126 -6.69 -1.06 17.83
C LEU A 126 -5.58 -1.92 17.21
N PHE A 127 -4.93 -1.47 16.14
CA PHE A 127 -3.93 -2.26 15.41
C PHE A 127 -2.75 -2.75 16.28
N HIS A 128 -2.37 -1.99 17.31
CA HIS A 128 -1.29 -2.38 18.22
C HIS A 128 -1.70 -3.41 19.26
N VAL A 129 -3.00 -3.73 19.40
CA VAL A 129 -3.51 -4.63 20.43
C VAL A 129 -3.28 -6.09 20.02
N SER A 130 -2.59 -6.84 20.87
CA SER A 130 -2.33 -8.28 20.69
C SER A 130 -3.32 -9.15 21.46
N GLU A 131 -3.83 -8.67 22.60
CA GLU A 131 -4.77 -9.40 23.44
C GLU A 131 -5.67 -8.43 24.21
N ILE A 132 -6.94 -8.80 24.39
CA ILE A 132 -7.88 -8.12 25.29
C ILE A 132 -8.47 -9.19 26.21
N LYS A 133 -8.38 -8.97 27.53
CA LYS A 133 -8.91 -9.89 28.54
C LYS A 133 -9.74 -9.13 29.55
N ARG A 134 -10.91 -9.67 29.87
CA ARG A 134 -11.75 -9.19 30.97
C ARG A 134 -11.63 -10.14 32.15
N ASP A 135 -11.29 -9.62 33.32
CA ASP A 135 -11.20 -10.40 34.53
C ASP A 135 -12.58 -10.58 35.21
N LYS A 136 -12.61 -11.39 36.27
CA LYS A 136 -13.83 -11.67 37.04
C LYS A 136 -14.32 -10.47 37.85
N GLY A 137 -13.45 -9.49 38.12
CA GLY A 137 -13.77 -8.23 38.79
C GLY A 137 -14.30 -7.15 37.85
N GLY A 138 -14.37 -7.44 36.55
CA GLY A 138 -14.81 -6.49 35.53
C GLY A 138 -13.69 -5.61 34.96
N GLY A 139 -12.46 -5.74 35.46
CA GLY A 139 -11.27 -5.07 34.93
C GLY A 139 -10.89 -5.58 33.53
N VAL A 140 -10.36 -4.69 32.71
CA VAL A 140 -9.93 -4.99 31.34
C VAL A 140 -8.42 -4.85 31.24
N GLU A 141 -7.75 -5.94 30.87
CA GLU A 141 -6.32 -5.98 30.54
C GLU A 141 -6.17 -5.94 29.01
N VAL A 142 -5.35 -5.02 28.52
CA VAL A 142 -5.00 -4.91 27.09
C VAL A 142 -3.50 -5.10 26.94
N ARG A 143 -3.10 -6.03 26.08
CA ARG A 143 -1.68 -6.22 25.71
C ARG A 143 -1.44 -5.64 24.34
N LEU A 144 -0.26 -5.04 24.16
CA LEU A 144 0.19 -4.51 22.89
C LEU A 144 1.27 -5.41 22.30
N PHE A 145 1.43 -5.37 20.98
CA PHE A 145 2.59 -5.95 20.31
C PHE A 145 3.90 -5.27 20.74
N ASP A 146 4.99 -6.03 20.72
CA ASP A 146 6.33 -5.52 21.01
C ASP A 146 6.86 -4.65 19.86
N ARG A 147 7.02 -3.37 20.17
CA ARG A 147 7.50 -2.35 19.24
C ARG A 147 8.98 -2.54 18.86
N GLN A 148 9.83 -2.95 19.80
CA GLN A 148 11.24 -3.23 19.50
C GLN A 148 11.34 -4.43 18.57
N LYS A 149 10.51 -5.46 18.81
CA LYS A 149 10.48 -6.63 17.93
C LYS A 149 10.10 -6.26 16.50
N ALA A 150 9.17 -5.33 16.29
CA ALA A 150 8.82 -4.85 14.96
C ALA A 150 9.98 -4.11 14.28
N MET A 151 10.74 -3.30 15.01
CA MET A 151 11.93 -2.61 14.49
C MET A 151 13.04 -3.58 14.08
N GLU A 152 13.28 -4.63 14.87
CA GLU A 152 14.24 -5.69 14.53
C GLU A 152 13.87 -6.36 13.19
N ARG A 153 12.59 -6.72 13.00
CA ARG A 153 12.12 -7.33 11.74
C ARG A 153 12.25 -6.39 10.54
N LEU A 154 12.02 -5.10 10.73
CA LEU A 154 12.21 -4.10 9.68
C LEU A 154 13.69 -3.97 9.28
N LEU A 155 14.60 -4.00 10.25
CA LEU A 155 16.03 -3.97 10.00
C LEU A 155 16.49 -5.24 9.25
N GLU A 156 16.01 -6.43 9.65
CA GLU A 156 16.25 -7.68 8.93
C GLU A 156 15.81 -7.58 7.46
N CYS A 157 14.62 -7.03 7.22
CA CYS A 157 14.08 -6.83 5.88
C CYS A 157 14.91 -5.84 5.05
N ALA A 158 15.37 -4.73 5.64
CA ALA A 158 16.23 -3.76 4.97
C ALA A 158 17.58 -4.37 4.55
N ASN A 159 18.25 -5.08 5.47
CA ASN A 159 19.54 -5.72 5.19
C ASN A 159 19.45 -6.79 4.10
N ALA A 160 18.33 -7.53 4.03
CA ALA A 160 18.09 -8.51 2.98
C ALA A 160 17.94 -7.85 1.59
N MET A 161 17.38 -6.64 1.53
CA MET A 161 17.29 -5.87 0.27
C MET A 161 18.66 -5.45 -0.23
N ASP A 162 19.49 -4.89 0.66
CA ASP A 162 20.83 -4.44 0.32
C ASP A 162 21.69 -5.62 -0.19
N SER A 163 21.56 -6.78 0.46
CA SER A 163 22.25 -8.01 0.06
C SER A 163 21.79 -8.51 -1.32
N SER A 164 20.49 -8.48 -1.61
CA SER A 164 19.96 -8.87 -2.92
C SER A 164 20.36 -7.89 -4.03
N ALA A 165 20.39 -6.59 -3.74
CA ALA A 165 20.81 -5.57 -4.70
C ALA A 165 22.31 -5.71 -5.02
N ALA A 166 23.15 -5.92 -4.01
CA ALA A 166 24.57 -6.17 -4.18
C ALA A 166 24.84 -7.45 -5.00
N ALA A 167 24.12 -8.55 -4.71
CA ALA A 167 24.24 -9.79 -5.47
C ALA A 167 23.84 -9.62 -6.95
N ASN A 168 22.75 -8.89 -7.22
CA ASN A 168 22.30 -8.61 -8.58
C ASN A 168 23.29 -7.73 -9.35
N ALA A 169 23.88 -6.72 -8.69
CA ALA A 169 24.91 -5.86 -9.30
C ALA A 169 26.16 -6.67 -9.67
N LEU A 170 26.58 -7.60 -8.81
CA LEU A 170 27.70 -8.50 -9.07
C LEU A 170 27.40 -9.47 -10.22
N LEU A 171 26.20 -10.06 -10.28
CA LEU A 171 25.79 -10.90 -11.41
C LEU A 171 25.74 -10.12 -12.74
N ALA A 172 25.27 -8.87 -12.71
CA ALA A 172 25.26 -8.01 -13.88
C ALA A 172 26.69 -7.69 -14.37
N ALA A 173 27.64 -7.51 -13.46
CA ALA A 173 29.04 -7.29 -13.82
C ALA A 173 29.68 -8.51 -14.51
N PHE A 174 29.32 -9.74 -14.12
CA PHE A 174 29.78 -10.96 -14.81
C PHE A 174 29.05 -11.24 -16.14
N ALA A 175 27.82 -10.76 -16.29
CA ALA A 175 27.02 -10.92 -17.50
C ALA A 175 27.28 -9.82 -18.53
N ALA A 176 28.00 -8.77 -18.17
CA ALA A 176 28.42 -7.75 -19.12
C ALA A 176 29.36 -8.40 -20.16
N PRO A 177 29.04 -8.34 -21.46
CA PRO A 177 29.96 -8.83 -22.48
C PRO A 177 31.27 -8.05 -22.37
N GLU A 178 32.41 -8.73 -22.45
CA GLU A 178 33.68 -8.06 -22.65
C GLU A 178 33.57 -7.24 -23.94
N GLU A 179 33.51 -5.91 -23.79
CA GLU A 179 33.79 -4.99 -24.89
C GLU A 179 35.24 -5.27 -25.29
N VAL A 180 35.41 -6.12 -26.30
CA VAL A 180 36.67 -6.36 -26.96
C VAL A 180 37.11 -5.01 -27.53
N HIS A 181 37.99 -4.33 -26.80
CA HIS A 181 38.72 -3.19 -27.31
C HIS A 181 39.62 -3.69 -28.44
N ASP A 182 39.10 -3.64 -29.66
CA ASP A 182 39.90 -3.71 -30.87
C ASP A 182 40.75 -2.43 -30.92
N GLU A 183 41.97 -2.53 -30.40
CA GLU A 183 43.01 -1.55 -30.59
C GLU A 183 43.46 -1.63 -32.07
N HIS A 184 43.75 -0.47 -32.68
CA HIS A 184 44.19 -0.20 -34.07
C HIS A 184 43.01 0.28 -34.98
N THR A 185 42.91 1.53 -35.46
CA THR A 185 43.95 2.45 -35.95
C THR A 185 43.42 3.90 -36.00
N VAL A 186 44.28 4.83 -35.59
CA VAL A 186 44.30 6.29 -35.75
C VAL A 186 43.51 6.86 -36.95
N THR A 187 42.58 7.79 -36.70
CA THR A 187 42.56 9.11 -37.36
C THR A 187 41.99 10.17 -36.40
N GLY A 188 42.76 11.24 -36.21
CA GLY A 188 42.50 12.27 -35.21
C GLY A 188 41.36 13.20 -35.58
N SER A 189 40.66 13.65 -34.54
CA SER A 189 40.11 15.00 -34.46
C SER A 189 39.99 15.35 -32.99
N ALA A 190 41.02 16.04 -32.48
CA ALA A 190 41.05 16.56 -31.13
C ALA A 190 39.90 17.57 -30.96
N LYS A 191 38.91 17.22 -30.13
CA LYS A 191 37.90 18.16 -29.67
C LYS A 191 38.52 18.98 -28.53
N VAL A 192 38.86 20.22 -28.82
CA VAL A 192 39.39 21.19 -27.86
C VAL A 192 38.38 21.36 -26.72
N LEU A 193 38.85 21.09 -25.49
CA LEU A 193 38.14 21.38 -24.24
C LEU A 193 38.23 22.90 -23.98
N PRO A 194 37.14 23.61 -23.64
CA PRO A 194 37.25 25.00 -23.24
C PRO A 194 37.94 25.09 -21.88
N GLN A 195 38.99 25.93 -21.81
CA GLN A 195 39.70 26.21 -20.57
C GLN A 195 38.80 27.00 -19.61
N ALA A 196 38.88 26.63 -18.34
CA ALA A 196 38.34 27.40 -17.24
C ALA A 196 39.19 28.67 -17.07
N GLU A 197 38.56 29.84 -17.23
CA GLU A 197 39.14 31.12 -16.81
C GLU A 197 38.77 31.35 -15.35
N GLU A 198 39.81 31.54 -14.55
CA GLU A 198 39.83 31.80 -13.12
C GLU A 198 39.36 33.25 -12.82
N SER A 199 38.84 33.41 -11.60
CA SER A 199 38.38 34.62 -10.86
C SER A 199 39.18 35.93 -11.07
N ASP A 200 38.63 37.15 -10.97
CA ASP A 200 38.15 37.90 -9.78
C ASP A 200 37.93 39.41 -10.17
N PRO A 201 37.56 40.39 -9.31
CA PRO A 201 36.78 40.41 -8.06
C PRO A 201 35.69 41.53 -8.02
N LEU A 202 35.04 41.67 -6.85
CA LEU A 202 34.08 42.69 -6.40
C LEU A 202 34.24 44.12 -6.98
N VAL A 203 33.10 44.76 -7.31
CA VAL A 203 32.90 46.21 -7.10
C VAL A 203 31.50 46.46 -6.54
N ALA A 204 31.47 47.27 -5.48
CA ALA A 204 30.32 47.71 -4.72
C ALA A 204 29.39 48.68 -5.48
N GLY A 205 28.11 48.68 -5.12
CA GLY A 205 27.09 49.65 -5.52
C GLY A 205 25.79 49.39 -4.78
#